data_AF-A0A3M1DJH1-F1
#
_entry.id   AF-A0A3M1DJH1-F1
#
_cell.length_a   1.000
_cell.length_b   1.000
_cell.length_c   1.000
_cell.angle_alpha   90.00
_cell.angle_beta   90.00
_cell.angle_gamma   90.00
#
_symmetry.space_group_name_H-M   'P 1'
#
loop_
_entity.id
_entity.type
_entity.pdbx_description
1 polymer ?
#
loop_
_entity_poly.entity_id
_entity_poly.type
_entity_poly.pdbx_seq_one_letter_code
_entity_poly.pdbx_strand_id
1 'polypeptide(L)'
;MKKPHAFFSALDALDAGGRSRFEAFIFSPYFNKHEGIRQLVAWALAQNGTRHADVMEAAARHLYGDDPQRHKKLAPLLSQCMRLYEEWLGLEHMKREQ
;
A
#
# COMPACT_ATOMS: atom_id res chain seq x y z
N MET A 1 17.79 -7.88 -10.46
CA MET A 1 16.89 -6.99 -9.69
C MET A 1 15.71 -7.81 -9.20
N LYS A 2 15.42 -7.82 -7.90
CA LYS A 2 14.18 -8.42 -7.39
C LYS A 2 13.00 -7.57 -7.88
N LYS A 3 11.94 -8.21 -8.38
CA LYS A 3 10.73 -7.49 -8.78
C LYS A 3 10.05 -6.91 -7.52
N PRO A 4 9.56 -5.66 -7.56
CA PRO A 4 8.77 -5.10 -6.47
C PRO A 4 7.50 -5.94 -6.25
N HIS A 5 7.02 -5.96 -5.01
CA HIS A 5 5.77 -6.64 -4.67
C HIS A 5 4.59 -6.01 -5.43
N ALA A 6 3.59 -6.81 -5.80
CA ALA A 6 2.48 -6.39 -6.66
C ALA A 6 1.77 -5.13 -6.15
N PHE A 7 1.57 -5.03 -4.83
CA PHE A 7 1.00 -3.85 -4.18
C PHE A 7 1.75 -2.54 -4.51
N PHE A 8 3.09 -2.53 -4.42
CA PHE A 8 3.87 -1.32 -4.72
C PHE A 8 3.78 -0.97 -6.22
N SER A 9 3.85 -1.98 -7.09
CA SER A 9 3.66 -1.78 -8.54
C SER A 9 2.28 -1.19 -8.86
N ALA A 10 1.24 -1.62 -8.14
CA ALA A 10 -0.11 -1.11 -8.30
C ALA A 10 -0.24 0.34 -7.85
N LEU A 11 0.37 0.70 -6.71
CA LEU A 11 0.42 2.09 -6.24
C LEU A 11 1.19 3.00 -7.18
N ASP A 12 2.31 2.53 -7.73
CA ASP A 12 3.11 3.31 -8.67
C ASP A 12 2.35 3.61 -9.97
N ALA A 13 1.45 2.71 -10.38
CA ALA A 13 0.60 2.87 -11.55
C ALA A 13 -0.51 3.92 -11.37
N LEU A 14 -0.80 4.35 -10.14
CA LEU A 14 -1.77 5.41 -9.88
C LEU A 14 -1.19 6.78 -10.26
N ASP A 15 -2.02 7.59 -10.90
CA ASP A 15 -1.77 9.03 -11.05
C ASP A 15 -1.96 9.76 -9.70
N ALA A 16 -1.64 11.06 -9.67
CA ALA A 16 -1.73 11.85 -8.45
C ALA A 16 -3.16 11.83 -7.84
N GLY A 17 -4.19 11.90 -8.69
CA GLY A 17 -5.58 11.87 -8.23
C GLY A 17 -5.99 10.51 -7.66
N GLY A 18 -5.59 9.42 -8.32
CA GLY A 18 -5.80 8.05 -7.87
C GLY A 18 -5.13 7.79 -6.53
N ARG A 19 -3.90 8.28 -6.33
CA ARG A 19 -3.18 8.18 -5.05
C ARG A 19 -3.94 8.88 -3.93
N SER A 20 -4.39 10.12 -4.14
CA SER A 20 -5.15 10.87 -3.11
C SER A 20 -6.49 10.19 -2.79
N ARG A 21 -7.20 9.65 -3.78
CA ARG A 21 -8.46 8.94 -3.55
C ARG A 21 -8.25 7.59 -2.85
N PHE A 22 -7.19 6.86 -3.21
CA PHE A 22 -6.83 5.62 -2.53
C PHE A 22 -6.40 5.88 -1.08
N GLU A 23 -5.61 6.92 -0.84
CA GLU A 23 -5.25 7.36 0.52
C GLU A 23 -6.50 7.66 1.34
N ALA A 24 -7.42 8.47 0.81
CA ALA A 24 -8.68 8.78 1.50
C ALA A 24 -9.51 7.52 1.83
N PHE A 25 -9.50 6.51 0.93
CA PHE A 25 -10.13 5.22 1.17
C PHE A 25 -9.47 4.46 2.33
N ILE A 26 -8.14 4.39 2.35
CA ILE A 26 -7.38 3.68 3.40
C ILE A 26 -7.49 4.35 4.77
N PHE A 27 -7.61 5.67 4.80
CA PHE A 27 -7.77 6.44 6.05
C PHE A 27 -9.23 6.55 6.49
N SER A 28 -10.19 6.07 5.69
CA SER A 28 -11.59 6.03 6.08
C SER A 28 -11.82 5.02 7.22
N PRO A 29 -12.47 5.42 8.32
CA PRO A 29 -12.76 4.53 9.45
C PRO A 29 -13.78 3.43 9.10
N TYR A 30 -14.47 3.55 7.96
CA TYR A 30 -15.44 2.57 7.47
C TYR A 30 -14.77 1.42 6.72
N PHE A 31 -13.71 1.70 5.96
CA PHE A 31 -13.06 0.71 5.09
C PHE A 31 -11.82 0.08 5.72
N ASN A 32 -11.09 0.81 6.57
CA ASN A 32 -9.90 0.30 7.21
C ASN A 32 -9.65 0.90 8.61
N LYS A 33 -9.53 0.02 9.60
CA LYS A 33 -9.19 0.37 10.99
C LYS A 33 -7.77 -0.02 11.39
N HIS A 34 -7.05 -0.73 10.52
CA HIS A 34 -5.76 -1.32 10.87
C HIS A 34 -4.63 -0.30 10.72
N GLU A 35 -4.01 0.05 11.84
CA GLU A 35 -2.98 1.09 11.90
C GLU A 35 -1.75 0.77 11.04
N GLY A 36 -1.27 -0.48 11.08
CA GLY A 36 -0.14 -0.89 10.23
C GLY A 36 -0.40 -0.71 8.74
N ILE A 37 -1.66 -0.83 8.28
CA ILE A 37 -2.00 -0.64 6.86
C ILE A 37 -1.92 0.85 6.52
N ARG A 38 -2.46 1.71 7.39
CA ARG A 38 -2.38 3.17 7.22
C ARG A 38 -0.93 3.62 7.15
N GLN A 39 -0.09 3.14 8.05
CA GLN A 39 1.34 3.46 8.08
C GLN A 39 2.06 2.96 6.83
N LEU A 40 1.82 1.72 6.40
CA LEU A 40 2.43 1.15 5.20
C LEU A 40 2.04 1.92 3.94
N VAL A 41 0.75 2.23 3.79
CA VAL A 41 0.23 2.97 2.63
C VAL A 41 0.78 4.39 2.63
N ALA A 42 0.72 5.11 3.75
CA ALA A 42 1.24 6.47 3.85
C ALA A 42 2.73 6.52 3.51
N TRP A 43 3.51 5.59 4.05
CA TRP A 43 4.92 5.45 3.70
C TRP A 43 5.12 5.19 2.20
N ALA A 44 4.37 4.24 1.62
CA ALA A 44 4.49 3.86 0.22
C ALA A 44 4.14 5.03 -0.72
N LEU A 45 3.08 5.77 -0.42
CA LEU A 45 2.68 6.96 -1.19
C LEU A 45 3.72 8.08 -1.07
N ALA A 46 4.34 8.25 0.10
CA ALA A 46 5.42 9.22 0.31
C ALA A 46 6.71 8.86 -0.45
N GLN A 47 6.94 7.59 -0.80
CA GLN A 47 8.13 7.19 -1.58
C GLN A 47 8.10 7.62 -3.05
N ASN A 48 6.97 8.16 -3.55
CA ASN A 48 6.77 8.73 -4.90
C ASN A 48 7.87 8.45 -5.95
N GLY A 49 7.78 7.30 -6.63
CA GLY A 49 8.63 7.00 -7.79
C GLY A 49 10.07 6.56 -7.48
N THR A 50 10.45 6.40 -6.20
CA THR A 50 11.71 5.72 -5.89
C THR A 50 11.58 4.22 -6.14
N ARG A 51 12.15 3.78 -7.27
CA ARG A 51 12.37 2.36 -7.59
C ARG A 51 13.44 1.79 -6.66
N HIS A 52 13.08 1.56 -5.41
CA HIS A 52 13.98 0.94 -4.46
C HIS A 52 14.17 -0.52 -4.88
N ALA A 53 15.41 -0.86 -5.25
CA ALA A 53 15.83 -2.25 -5.45
C ALA A 53 15.47 -3.14 -4.25
N ASP A 54 15.24 -2.52 -3.08
CA ASP A 54 14.88 -3.15 -1.82
C ASP A 54 13.65 -2.50 -1.13
N VAL A 55 12.63 -2.07 -1.89
CA VAL A 55 11.40 -1.47 -1.33
C VAL A 55 10.78 -2.31 -0.20
N MET A 56 10.88 -3.63 -0.30
CA MET A 56 10.41 -4.58 0.72
C MET A 56 11.19 -4.48 2.03
N GLU A 57 12.51 -4.34 1.96
CA GLU A 57 13.35 -4.18 3.16
C GLU A 57 13.11 -2.80 3.78
N ALA A 58 13.00 -1.76 2.95
CA ALA A 58 12.72 -0.41 3.42
C ALA A 58 11.36 -0.33 4.13
N ALA A 59 10.32 -0.93 3.55
CA ALA A 59 9.00 -1.03 4.17
C ALA A 59 9.03 -1.83 5.49
N ALA A 60 9.74 -2.96 5.52
CA ALA A 60 9.84 -3.81 6.69
C ALA A 60 10.57 -3.08 7.84
N ARG A 61 11.68 -2.38 7.53
CA ARG A 61 12.41 -1.56 8.50
C ARG A 61 11.61 -0.36 8.97
N HIS A 62 10.86 0.29 8.08
CA HIS A 62 10.03 1.43 8.46
C HIS A 62 8.99 1.05 9.52
N LEU A 63 8.33 -0.11 9.35
CA LEU A 63 7.24 -0.54 10.23
C LEU A 63 7.72 -1.28 11.48
N TYR A 64 8.82 -2.03 11.38
CA TYR A 64 9.23 -2.97 12.42
C TYR A 64 10.69 -2.77 12.89
N GLY A 65 11.40 -1.77 12.37
CA GLY A 65 12.80 -1.51 12.71
C GLY A 65 13.71 -2.71 12.41
N ASP A 66 14.60 -3.01 13.35
CA ASP A 66 15.56 -4.12 13.26
C ASP A 66 14.99 -5.47 13.71
N ASP A 67 13.66 -5.61 13.82
CA ASP A 67 13.02 -6.88 14.17
C ASP A 67 13.46 -7.99 13.18
N PRO A 68 14.03 -9.12 13.66
CA PRO A 68 14.46 -10.21 12.79
C PRO A 68 13.31 -10.91 12.06
N GLN A 69 12.07 -10.73 12.54
CA GLN A 69 10.85 -11.25 11.93
C GLN A 69 10.09 -10.21 11.09
N ARG A 70 10.65 -9.01 10.87
CA ARG A 70 10.00 -7.92 10.12
C ARG A 70 9.39 -8.35 8.78
N HIS A 71 10.07 -9.22 8.03
CA HIS A 71 9.55 -9.72 6.74
C HIS A 71 8.33 -10.63 6.90
N LYS A 72 8.32 -11.47 7.95
CA LYS A 72 7.18 -12.35 8.26
C LYS A 72 5.96 -11.53 8.69
N LYS A 73 6.17 -10.41 9.39
CA LYS A 73 5.13 -9.47 9.79
C LYS A 73 4.62 -8.62 8.62
N LEU A 74 5.51 -8.23 7.70
CA LEU A 74 5.15 -7.42 6.54
C LEU A 74 4.30 -8.19 5.51
N ALA A 75 4.58 -9.47 5.28
CA ALA A 75 3.87 -10.27 4.27
C ALA A 75 2.34 -10.26 4.40
N PRO A 76 1.72 -10.57 5.57
CA PRO A 76 0.27 -10.52 5.71
C PRO A 76 -0.28 -9.09 5.54
N LEU A 77 0.49 -8.08 5.95
CA LEU A 77 0.09 -6.68 5.80
C LEU A 77 0.01 -6.28 4.33
N LEU A 78 0.97 -6.71 3.51
CA LEU A 78 0.97 -6.46 2.06
C LEU A 78 -0.18 -7.18 1.35
N SER A 79 -0.48 -8.42 1.70
CA SER A 79 -1.64 -9.14 1.17
C SER A 79 -2.94 -8.39 1.47
N GLN A 80 -3.05 -7.89 2.70
CA GLN A 80 -4.23 -7.14 3.13
C GLN A 80 -4.32 -5.75 2.45
N CYS A 81 -3.18 -5.09 2.18
CA CYS A 81 -3.15 -3.86 1.38
C CYS A 81 -3.60 -4.10 -0.06
N MET A 82 -3.17 -5.21 -0.67
CA MET A 82 -3.60 -5.58 -2.02
C MET A 82 -5.11 -5.82 -2.10
N ARG A 83 -5.67 -6.53 -1.10
CA ARG A 83 -7.14 -6.73 -1.01
C ARG A 83 -7.90 -5.40 -0.95
N LEU A 84 -7.44 -4.46 -0.13
CA LEU A 84 -8.05 -3.13 -0.02
C LEU A 84 -7.92 -2.32 -1.31
N TYR A 85 -6.81 -2.47 -2.03
CA TYR A 85 -6.62 -1.85 -3.34
C TYR A 85 -7.62 -2.36 -4.37
N GLU A 86 -7.83 -3.68 -4.45
CA GLU A 86 -8.82 -4.30 -5.35
C GLU A 86 -10.26 -3.88 -5.00
N GLU A 87 -10.59 -3.82 -3.70
CA GLU A 87 -11.88 -3.33 -3.21
C GLU A 87 -12.13 -1.87 -3.62
N TRP A 88 -11.12 -1.01 -3.45
CA TRP A 88 -11.18 0.38 -3.89
C TRP A 88 -11.36 0.52 -5.40
N LEU A 89 -10.65 -0.28 -6.22
CA LEU A 89 -10.84 -0.28 -7.67
C LEU A 89 -12.26 -0.66 -8.07
N GLY A 90 -12.85 -1.66 -7.41
CA GLY A 90 -14.25 -2.04 -7.63
C GLY A 90 -15.21 -0.87 -7.37
N LEU A 91 -15.00 -0.13 -6.27
CA LEU A 91 -15.79 1.06 -5.95
C LEU A 91 -15.57 2.20 -6.95
N GLU A 92 -14.34 2.42 -7.41
CA GLU A 92 -14.04 3.44 -8.43
C GLU A 92 -14.69 3.11 -9.77
N HIS A 93 -14.73 1.84 -10.18
CA HIS A 93 -15.42 1.42 -11.41
C HIS A 93 -16.93 1.68 -11.31
N MET A 94 -17.57 1.25 -10.22
CA MET A 94 -19.01 1.46 -10.00
C MET A 94 -19.42 2.94 -9.99
N LYS A 95 -18.54 3.84 -9.52
CA LYS A 95 -18.81 5.28 -9.53
C LYS A 95 -18.72 5.92 -10.91
N ARG A 96 -17.94 5.33 -11.83
CA ARG A 96 -17.78 5.86 -13.20
C ARG A 96 -18.89 5.43 -14.14
N GLU A 97 -19.60 4.36 -13.80
CA GLU A 97 -20.72 3.81 -14.58
C GLU A 97 -22.09 4.40 -14.19
N GLN A 98 -22.12 5.34 -13.23
CA GLN A 98 -23.30 6.10 -12.79
C GLN A 98 -23.27 7.53 -13.33
#